data_AF-A0A024FE43-F1
#
_entry.id   AF-A0A024FE43-F1
#
_cell.length_a   1.000
_cell.length_b   1.000
_cell.length_c   1.000
_cell.angle_alpha   90.00
_cell.angle_beta   90.00
_cell.angle_gamma   90.00
#
_symmetry.space_group_name_H-M   'P 1'
#
loop_
_entity.id
_entity.type
_entity.pdbx_description
1 polymer ?
#
loop_
_entity_poly.entity_id
_entity_poly.type
_entity_poly.pdbx_seq_one_letter_code
_entity_poly.pdbx_strand_id
1 'polypeptide(L)'
;MRNILLVVLIGFSYMGFSQAENLSNILRFDEYLGFVKKFHPIVKQAELIIDESQAKLMKSRGAFDPKIEVDYDRKKFKGTEYFDRLKGTFKIPTWFGVELKATFEENTGDFLNPEAFVPEDGLYSAGISVPLGQGLMINNRMAALKQAKLFREQAKADRDIYINNILYEASLVYFEWLKAYNELKLFENILVNAEQRFTGV
;
A
#
# COMPACT_ATOMS: atom_id res chain seq x y z
N MET A 1 -20.91 -42.76 -38.88
CA MET A 1 -20.64 -41.31 -38.87
C MET A 1 -19.91 -40.83 -37.61
N ARG A 2 -20.29 -41.27 -36.39
CA ARG A 2 -19.61 -40.90 -35.13
C ARG A 2 -18.09 -41.18 -35.10
N ASN A 3 -17.66 -42.32 -35.64
CA ASN A 3 -16.25 -42.74 -35.60
C ASN A 3 -15.37 -41.98 -36.62
N ILE A 4 -15.95 -41.53 -37.75
CA ILE A 4 -15.24 -40.72 -38.75
C ILE A 4 -14.95 -39.33 -38.17
N LEU A 5 -15.91 -38.77 -37.42
CA LEU A 5 -15.77 -37.48 -36.77
C LEU A 5 -14.68 -37.50 -35.70
N LEU A 6 -14.55 -38.60 -34.95
CA LEU A 6 -13.47 -38.82 -33.99
C LEU A 6 -12.09 -38.90 -34.66
N VAL A 7 -11.98 -39.60 -35.80
CA VAL A 7 -10.71 -39.72 -36.54
C VAL A 7 -10.28 -38.37 -37.13
N VAL A 8 -11.23 -37.57 -37.62
CA VAL A 8 -10.97 -36.21 -38.11
C VAL A 8 -10.52 -35.29 -36.97
N LEU A 9 -11.15 -35.38 -35.79
CA LEU A 9 -10.77 -34.57 -34.63
C LEU A 9 -9.36 -34.89 -34.12
N ILE A 10 -8.99 -36.18 -34.11
CA ILE A 10 -7.65 -36.63 -33.74
C ILE A 10 -6.62 -36.20 -34.79
N GLY A 11 -6.94 -36.30 -36.08
CA GLY A 11 -6.07 -35.83 -37.17
C GLY A 11 -5.77 -34.32 -37.11
N PHE A 12 -6.75 -33.49 -36.71
CA PHE A 12 -6.56 -32.05 -36.54
C PHE A 12 -5.64 -31.70 -35.37
N SER A 13 -5.57 -32.53 -34.33
CA SER A 13 -4.65 -32.32 -33.20
C SER A 13 -3.18 -32.52 -33.56
N TYR A 14 -2.87 -33.21 -34.66
CA TYR A 14 -1.51 -33.39 -35.18
C TYR A 14 -1.04 -32.27 -36.11
N MET A 15 -1.90 -31.33 -36.51
CA MET A 15 -1.54 -30.15 -37.32
C MET A 15 -1.20 -28.91 -36.48
N GLY A 16 -0.83 -29.10 -35.22
CA GLY A 16 -0.25 -28.03 -34.40
C GLY A 16 1.14 -27.65 -34.92
N PHE A 17 1.21 -26.67 -35.82
CA PHE A 17 2.46 -25.98 -36.10
C PHE A 17 2.89 -25.25 -34.83
N SER A 18 3.80 -25.86 -34.07
CA SER A 18 4.56 -25.12 -33.06
C SER A 18 5.33 -24.04 -33.79
N GLN A 19 4.89 -22.79 -33.67
CA GLN A 19 5.72 -21.65 -34.02
C GLN A 19 6.83 -21.60 -32.98
N ALA A 20 7.89 -22.37 -33.21
CA ALA A 20 9.20 -21.99 -32.70
C ALA A 20 9.57 -20.73 -33.50
N GLU A 21 9.02 -19.58 -33.08
CA GLU A 21 9.70 -18.34 -33.40
C GLU A 21 11.15 -18.56 -32.97
N ASN A 22 12.07 -18.49 -33.93
CA ASN A 22 13.47 -18.29 -33.63
C ASN A 22 13.52 -16.92 -32.92
N LEU A 23 13.15 -16.86 -31.63
CA LEU A 23 13.53 -15.78 -30.76
C LEU A 23 15.04 -15.81 -30.82
N SER A 24 15.61 -14.88 -31.60
CA SER A 24 17.04 -14.68 -31.54
C SER A 24 17.36 -14.48 -30.06
N ASN A 25 18.32 -15.25 -29.53
CA ASN A 25 18.82 -15.10 -28.16
C ASN A 25 19.58 -13.77 -28.02
N ILE A 26 18.88 -12.67 -28.27
CA ILE A 26 19.37 -11.31 -28.22
C ILE A 26 18.54 -10.68 -27.12
N LEU A 27 19.16 -10.49 -25.96
CA LEU A 27 18.57 -9.74 -24.88
C LEU A 27 18.66 -8.26 -25.25
N ARG A 28 17.55 -7.66 -25.70
CA ARG A 28 17.54 -6.23 -26.02
C ARG A 28 17.56 -5.40 -24.75
N PHE A 29 18.09 -4.18 -24.86
CA PHE A 29 18.24 -3.27 -23.71
C PHE A 29 16.91 -2.92 -23.04
N ASP A 30 15.88 -2.62 -23.85
CA ASP A 30 14.53 -2.32 -23.38
C ASP A 30 13.86 -3.53 -22.71
N GLU A 31 14.08 -4.74 -23.24
CA GLU A 31 13.61 -5.99 -22.63
C GLU A 31 14.28 -6.22 -21.28
N TYR A 32 15.60 -6.08 -21.21
CA TYR A 32 16.36 -6.17 -19.97
C TYR A 32 15.85 -5.17 -18.92
N LEU A 33 15.67 -3.90 -19.27
CA LEU A 33 15.10 -2.91 -18.35
C LEU A 33 13.66 -3.25 -17.95
N GLY A 34 12.86 -3.80 -18.86
CA GLY A 34 11.52 -4.30 -18.57
C GLY A 34 11.54 -5.43 -17.52
N PHE A 35 12.49 -6.37 -17.65
CA PHE A 35 12.71 -7.41 -16.66
C PHE A 35 13.12 -6.84 -15.31
N VAL A 36 14.07 -5.90 -15.27
CA VAL A 36 14.49 -5.23 -14.03
C VAL A 36 13.30 -4.53 -13.38
N LYS A 37 12.56 -3.73 -14.14
CA LYS A 37 11.39 -3.01 -13.61
C LYS A 37 10.32 -3.94 -13.04
N LYS A 38 10.12 -5.12 -13.64
CA LYS A 38 9.08 -6.08 -13.24
C LYS A 38 9.51 -6.99 -12.09
N PHE A 39 10.78 -7.39 -12.05
CA PHE A 39 11.24 -8.47 -11.17
C PHE A 39 12.28 -8.05 -10.13
N HIS A 40 12.84 -6.84 -10.20
CA HIS A 40 13.78 -6.37 -9.20
C HIS A 40 13.08 -6.25 -7.83
N PRO A 41 13.53 -6.98 -6.78
CA PRO A 41 12.82 -7.07 -5.50
C PRO A 41 12.55 -5.71 -4.88
N ILE A 42 13.50 -4.80 -5.04
CA ILE A 42 13.45 -3.48 -4.43
C ILE A 42 12.53 -2.53 -5.22
N VAL A 43 12.44 -2.68 -6.55
CA VAL A 43 11.48 -1.92 -7.38
C VAL A 43 10.05 -2.31 -6.99
N LYS A 44 9.83 -3.61 -6.76
CA LYS A 44 8.54 -4.13 -6.28
C LYS A 44 8.19 -3.60 -4.89
N GLN A 45 9.16 -3.50 -3.98
CA GLN A 45 8.95 -2.94 -2.64
C GLN A 45 8.64 -1.44 -2.67
N ALA A 46 9.18 -0.69 -3.63
CA ALA A 46 8.94 0.75 -3.74
C ALA A 46 7.46 1.10 -3.95
N GLU A 47 6.66 0.19 -4.50
CA GLU A 47 5.21 0.37 -4.67
C GLU A 47 4.45 0.36 -3.33
N LEU A 48 4.96 -0.36 -2.33
CA LEU A 48 4.38 -0.41 -0.98
C LEU A 48 4.38 0.97 -0.28
N ILE A 49 5.33 1.84 -0.62
CA ILE A 49 5.43 3.20 -0.07
C ILE A 49 4.21 4.04 -0.50
N ILE A 50 3.73 3.84 -1.73
CA ILE A 50 2.53 4.49 -2.24
C ILE A 50 1.31 3.96 -1.47
N ASP A 51 1.20 2.65 -1.30
CA ASP A 51 0.07 2.02 -0.60
C ASP A 51 -0.01 2.46 0.87
N GLU A 52 1.12 2.48 1.58
CA GLU A 52 1.22 3.02 2.93
C GLU A 52 0.73 4.47 3.01
N SER A 53 1.11 5.28 2.02
CA SER A 53 0.73 6.70 1.97
C SER A 53 -0.76 6.89 1.65
N GLN A 54 -1.33 6.02 0.82
CA GLN A 54 -2.77 5.99 0.58
C GLN A 54 -3.53 5.55 1.84
N ALA A 55 -3.03 4.54 2.57
CA ALA A 55 -3.61 4.11 3.83
C ALA A 55 -3.57 5.22 4.89
N LYS A 56 -2.47 5.98 4.99
CA LYS A 56 -2.39 7.17 5.85
C LYS A 56 -3.43 8.23 5.45
N LEU A 57 -3.59 8.51 4.16
CA LEU A 57 -4.62 9.42 3.68
C LEU A 57 -6.03 8.94 4.02
N MET A 58 -6.31 7.65 3.86
CA MET A 58 -7.60 7.04 4.24
C MET A 58 -7.85 7.17 5.74
N LYS A 59 -6.86 6.86 6.58
CA LYS A 59 -6.93 7.06 8.03
C LYS A 59 -7.26 8.51 8.40
N SER A 60 -6.62 9.48 7.74
CA SER A 60 -6.91 10.91 7.97
C SER A 60 -8.30 11.33 7.50
N ARG A 61 -8.85 10.69 6.46
CA ARG A 61 -10.25 10.91 6.04
C ARG A 61 -11.23 10.33 7.05
N GLY A 62 -10.94 9.14 7.59
CA GLY A 62 -11.78 8.49 8.60
C GLY A 62 -11.87 9.26 9.93
N ALA A 63 -10.98 10.23 10.17
CA ALA A 63 -11.10 11.13 11.32
C ALA A 63 -12.36 12.03 11.28
N PHE A 64 -13.03 12.12 10.12
CA PHE A 64 -14.27 12.87 9.91
C PHE A 64 -15.51 11.97 9.88
N ASP A 65 -15.35 10.65 10.05
CA ASP A 65 -16.47 9.72 10.03
C ASP A 65 -17.22 9.75 11.37
N PRO A 66 -18.55 9.53 11.38
CA PRO A 66 -19.30 9.30 12.60
C PRO A 66 -18.69 8.14 13.41
N LYS A 67 -18.59 8.31 14.72
CA LYS A 67 -18.09 7.25 15.61
C LYS A 67 -18.97 7.07 16.84
N ILE A 68 -19.02 5.84 17.30
CA ILE A 68 -19.62 5.44 18.56
C ILE A 68 -18.47 5.04 19.49
N GLU A 69 -18.46 5.62 20.68
CA GLU A 69 -17.53 5.30 21.76
C GLU A 69 -18.37 4.74 22.92
N VAL A 70 -17.90 3.66 23.53
CA VAL A 70 -18.53 3.07 24.72
C VAL A 70 -17.44 2.91 25.76
N ASP A 71 -17.57 3.66 26.85
CA ASP A 71 -16.69 3.59 28.00
C ASP A 71 -17.43 2.87 29.12
N TYR A 72 -16.78 1.87 29.72
CA TYR A 72 -17.34 1.07 30.81
C TYR A 72 -16.31 0.94 31.93
N ASP A 73 -16.57 1.60 33.05
CA ASP A 73 -15.68 1.68 34.20
C ASP A 73 -16.33 1.04 35.43
N ARG A 74 -15.69 -0.01 35.94
CA ARG A 74 -16.15 -0.72 37.15
C ARG A 74 -15.04 -0.83 38.17
N LYS A 75 -15.35 -0.53 39.44
CA LYS A 75 -14.43 -0.74 40.56
C LYS A 75 -15.02 -1.69 41.58
N LYS A 76 -14.29 -2.79 41.83
CA LYS A 76 -14.57 -3.74 42.91
C LYS A 76 -13.36 -3.83 43.82
N PHE A 77 -13.57 -3.75 45.13
CA PHE A 77 -12.49 -3.87 46.11
C PHE A 77 -12.95 -4.66 47.33
N LYS A 78 -12.17 -5.67 47.72
CA LYS A 78 -12.46 -6.58 48.84
C LYS A 78 -13.85 -7.25 48.78
N GLY A 79 -14.34 -7.55 47.57
CA GLY A 79 -15.66 -8.17 47.37
C GLY A 79 -16.83 -7.18 47.37
N THR A 80 -16.58 -5.90 47.63
CA THR A 80 -17.59 -4.83 47.55
C THR A 80 -17.51 -4.14 46.20
N GLU A 81 -18.66 -3.94 45.55
CA GLU A 81 -18.79 -3.12 44.35
C GLU A 81 -18.87 -1.66 44.75
N TYR A 82 -17.91 -0.85 44.28
CA TYR A 82 -17.82 0.56 44.63
C TYR A 82 -18.67 1.38 43.68
N PHE A 83 -18.43 1.18 42.38
CA PHE A 83 -19.20 1.83 41.32
C PHE A 83 -19.15 1.02 40.03
N ASP A 84 -20.15 1.27 39.20
CA ASP A 84 -20.27 0.86 37.82
C ASP A 84 -20.72 2.07 36.99
N ARG A 85 -20.03 2.35 35.88
CA ARG A 85 -20.26 3.53 35.03
C ARG A 85 -20.23 3.11 33.57
N LEU A 86 -21.33 3.29 32.88
CA LEU A 86 -21.47 3.07 31.45
C LEU A 86 -21.71 4.40 30.75
N LYS A 87 -20.90 4.69 29.73
CA LYS A 87 -21.05 5.88 28.91
C LYS A 87 -20.99 5.54 27.43
N GLY A 88 -22.12 5.65 26.75
CA GLY A 88 -22.23 5.62 25.30
C GLY A 88 -22.13 7.03 24.72
N THR A 89 -21.32 7.22 23.69
CA THR A 89 -21.12 8.52 23.04
C THR A 89 -21.10 8.37 21.52
N PHE A 90 -22.06 8.98 20.86
CA PHE A 90 -22.09 9.14 19.41
C PHE A 90 -21.60 10.53 19.02
N LYS A 91 -20.62 10.59 18.10
CA LYS A 91 -19.97 11.84 17.67
C LYS A 91 -19.92 11.89 16.14
N ILE A 92 -20.36 13.01 15.56
CA ILE A 92 -20.16 13.34 14.15
C ILE A 92 -19.23 14.55 14.05
N PRO A 93 -17.94 14.34 13.76
CA PRO A 93 -16.99 15.43 13.57
C PRO A 93 -17.12 16.04 12.16
N THR A 94 -17.31 17.36 12.08
CA THR A 94 -17.29 18.07 10.78
C THR A 94 -15.92 18.66 10.47
N TRP A 95 -15.69 18.98 9.19
CA TRP A 95 -14.42 19.55 8.73
C TRP A 95 -14.09 20.91 9.35
N PHE A 96 -15.07 21.76 9.63
CA PHE A 96 -14.89 23.09 10.24
C PHE A 96 -14.74 23.07 11.78
N GLY A 97 -14.56 21.89 12.38
CA GLY A 97 -14.38 21.77 13.84
C GLY A 97 -15.68 21.75 14.65
N VAL A 98 -16.84 21.96 14.02
CA VAL A 98 -18.15 21.75 14.65
C VAL A 98 -18.37 20.24 14.84
N GLU A 99 -18.83 19.82 16.02
CA GLU A 99 -19.10 18.41 16.31
C GLU A 99 -20.54 18.25 16.82
N LEU A 100 -21.28 17.31 16.24
CA LEU A 100 -22.56 16.88 16.80
C LEU A 100 -22.29 15.76 17.80
N LYS A 101 -22.85 15.85 18.99
CA LYS A 101 -22.66 14.88 20.08
C LYS A 101 -24.01 14.42 20.60
N ALA A 102 -24.16 13.12 20.75
CA ALA A 102 -25.22 12.52 21.56
C ALA A 102 -24.58 11.56 22.55
N THR A 103 -25.00 11.60 23.81
CA THR A 103 -24.45 10.75 24.87
C THR A 103 -25.56 10.08 25.66
N PHE A 104 -25.25 8.91 26.18
CA PHE A 104 -26.02 8.17 27.16
C PHE A 104 -25.07 7.81 28.30
N GLU A 105 -25.43 8.12 29.54
CA GLU A 105 -24.62 7.83 30.72
C GLU A 105 -25.48 7.18 31.80
N GLU A 106 -25.02 6.05 32.33
CA GLU A 106 -25.66 5.28 33.40
C GLU A 106 -24.59 4.98 34.46
N ASN A 107 -24.80 5.47 35.68
CA ASN A 107 -23.84 5.28 36.78
C ASN A 107 -24.57 4.71 37.99
N THR A 108 -24.03 3.65 38.57
CA THR A 108 -24.57 2.98 39.76
C THR A 108 -23.46 2.68 40.78
N GLY A 109 -23.85 2.44 42.04
CA GLY A 109 -22.96 1.97 43.11
C GLY A 109 -22.95 2.86 44.35
N ASP A 110 -22.76 2.22 45.51
CA ASP A 110 -22.88 2.84 46.83
C ASP A 110 -21.76 3.85 47.14
N PHE A 111 -20.64 3.76 46.43
CA PHE A 111 -19.45 4.62 46.61
C PHE A 111 -19.17 5.50 45.39
N LEU A 112 -20.22 5.83 44.62
CA LEU A 112 -20.13 6.75 43.50
C LEU A 112 -19.89 8.19 43.99
N ASN A 113 -19.04 8.94 43.28
CA ASN A 113 -18.84 10.37 43.56
C ASN A 113 -20.16 11.12 43.32
N PRO A 114 -20.64 11.98 44.24
CA PRO A 114 -21.89 12.71 44.06
C PRO A 114 -22.04 13.50 42.76
N GLU A 115 -20.95 13.98 42.19
CA GLU A 115 -20.96 14.69 40.89
C GLU A 115 -21.33 13.77 39.70
N ALA A 116 -21.23 12.45 39.88
CA ALA A 116 -21.55 11.45 38.88
C ALA A 116 -22.95 10.85 39.05
N PHE A 117 -23.76 11.32 40.02
CA PHE A 117 -25.15 10.90 40.12
C PHE A 117 -25.95 11.38 38.91
N VAL A 118 -26.59 10.42 38.24
CA VAL A 118 -27.49 10.61 37.09
C VAL A 118 -28.87 10.03 37.43
N PRO A 119 -29.94 10.37 36.69
CA PRO A 119 -31.25 9.75 36.88
C PRO A 119 -31.19 8.21 36.79
N GLU A 120 -32.08 7.50 37.50
CA GLU A 120 -32.11 6.02 37.50
C GLU A 120 -32.33 5.41 36.11
N ASP A 121 -33.08 6.09 35.24
CA ASP A 121 -33.28 5.69 33.84
C ASP A 121 -32.11 6.10 32.90
N GLY A 122 -31.03 6.65 33.46
CA GLY A 122 -29.87 7.17 32.74
C GLY A 122 -29.98 8.63 32.29
N LEU A 123 -28.85 9.22 31.90
CA LEU A 123 -28.73 10.59 31.39
C LEU A 123 -28.52 10.60 29.88
N TYR A 124 -29.52 11.10 29.16
CA TYR A 124 -29.44 11.35 27.72
C TYR A 124 -29.07 12.81 27.47
N SER A 125 -28.08 13.05 26.60
CA SER A 125 -27.73 14.40 26.16
C SER A 125 -27.52 14.44 24.66
N ALA A 126 -27.89 15.56 24.03
CA ALA A 126 -27.58 15.84 22.63
C ALA A 126 -27.24 17.32 22.48
N GLY A 127 -26.23 17.63 21.67
CA GLY A 127 -25.76 19.00 21.52
C GLY A 127 -24.75 19.20 20.41
N ILE A 128 -24.40 20.46 20.20
CA ILE A 128 -23.42 20.90 19.21
C ILE A 128 -22.23 21.53 19.94
N SER A 129 -21.03 21.10 19.59
CA SER A 129 -19.77 21.63 20.11
C SER A 129 -19.12 22.48 19.03
N VAL A 130 -18.95 23.78 19.28
CA VAL A 130 -18.33 24.72 18.33
C VAL A 130 -17.08 25.35 18.96
N PRO A 131 -15.90 25.22 18.35
CA PRO A 131 -14.70 25.93 18.79
C PRO A 131 -14.79 27.41 18.40
N LEU A 132 -14.53 28.34 19.34
CA LEU A 132 -14.62 29.79 19.09
C LEU A 132 -13.29 30.43 18.65
N GLY A 133 -12.17 29.70 18.77
CA GLY A 133 -10.83 30.21 18.42
C GLY A 133 -9.96 29.11 17.82
N GLN A 134 -9.02 28.57 18.61
CA GLN A 134 -8.19 27.45 18.18
C GLN A 134 -9.09 26.25 17.80
N GLY A 135 -8.97 25.77 16.56
CA GLY A 135 -9.80 24.68 16.03
C GLY A 135 -10.87 25.12 15.02
N LEU A 136 -11.19 26.42 14.92
CA LEU A 136 -12.17 26.93 13.93
C LEU A 136 -11.56 27.09 12.53
N MET A 137 -10.41 27.76 12.42
CA MET A 137 -9.71 27.94 11.13
C MET A 137 -8.92 26.71 10.70
N ILE A 138 -8.17 26.13 11.64
CA ILE A 138 -7.43 24.88 11.44
C ILE A 138 -7.49 24.05 12.72
N ASN A 139 -7.77 22.76 12.56
CA ASN A 139 -7.78 21.78 13.62
C ASN A 139 -6.83 20.64 13.25
N ASN A 140 -6.50 19.81 14.24
CA ASN A 140 -5.56 18.71 14.08
C ASN A 140 -5.99 17.73 12.98
N ARG A 141 -7.30 17.50 12.78
CA ARG A 141 -7.83 16.60 11.75
C ARG A 141 -7.61 17.17 10.35
N MET A 142 -7.92 18.46 10.16
CA MET A 142 -7.69 19.18 8.91
C MET A 142 -6.20 19.25 8.56
N ALA A 143 -5.36 19.57 9.55
CA ALA A 143 -3.91 19.61 9.38
C ALA A 143 -3.39 18.22 8.97
N ALA A 144 -3.79 17.16 9.67
CA ALA A 144 -3.41 15.79 9.35
C ALA A 144 -3.89 15.37 7.95
N LEU A 145 -5.12 15.73 7.55
CA LEU A 145 -5.62 15.43 6.20
C LEU A 145 -4.83 16.16 5.11
N LYS A 146 -4.51 17.45 5.31
CA LYS A 146 -3.68 18.22 4.37
C LYS A 146 -2.28 17.61 4.27
N GLN A 147 -1.67 17.28 5.40
CA GLN A 147 -0.36 16.63 5.45
C GLN A 147 -0.36 15.28 4.73
N ALA A 148 -1.37 14.42 4.98
CA ALA A 148 -1.46 13.11 4.34
C ALA A 148 -1.64 13.21 2.82
N LYS A 149 -2.36 14.23 2.32
CA LYS A 149 -2.46 14.49 0.88
C LYS A 149 -1.11 14.82 0.26
N LEU A 150 -0.32 15.68 0.92
CA LEU A 150 1.02 16.05 0.46
C LEU A 150 1.98 14.86 0.51
N PHE A 151 1.97 14.09 1.59
CA PHE A 151 2.79 12.88 1.72
C PHE A 151 2.48 11.83 0.67
N ARG A 152 1.22 11.69 0.23
CA ARG A 152 0.89 10.80 -0.90
C ARG A 152 1.56 11.24 -2.20
N GLU A 153 1.63 12.55 -2.47
CA GLU A 153 2.31 13.04 -3.68
C GLU A 153 3.83 12.93 -3.55
N GLN A 154 4.37 13.25 -2.38
CA GLN A 154 5.78 13.04 -2.08
C GLN A 154 6.20 11.58 -2.28
N ALA A 155 5.43 10.63 -1.75
CA ALA A 155 5.70 9.20 -1.89
C ALA A 155 5.80 8.73 -3.35
N LYS A 156 4.99 9.30 -4.26
CA LYS A 156 5.10 9.00 -5.70
C LYS A 156 6.41 9.51 -6.28
N ALA A 157 6.77 10.75 -5.96
CA ALA A 157 8.00 11.35 -6.43
C ALA A 157 9.24 10.57 -5.91
N ASP A 158 9.23 10.22 -4.62
CA ASP A 158 10.29 9.41 -3.99
C ASP A 158 10.40 8.04 -4.65
N ARG A 159 9.26 7.38 -4.92
CA ARG A 159 9.19 6.12 -5.66
C ARG A 159 9.81 6.25 -7.05
N ASP A 160 9.44 7.29 -7.79
CA ASP A 160 9.95 7.52 -9.14
C ASP A 160 11.47 7.74 -9.15
N ILE A 161 11.98 8.55 -8.22
CA ILE A 161 13.43 8.75 -8.03
C ILE A 161 14.12 7.41 -7.76
N TYR A 162 13.54 6.61 -6.86
CA TYR A 162 14.11 5.34 -6.46
C TYR A 162 14.17 4.32 -7.59
N ILE A 163 13.07 4.18 -8.35
CA ILE A 163 13.05 3.31 -9.54
C ILE A 163 14.05 3.81 -10.60
N ASN A 164 14.11 5.12 -10.83
CA ASN A 164 15.01 5.68 -11.82
C ASN A 164 16.48 5.40 -11.49
N ASN A 165 16.87 5.48 -10.21
CA ASN A 165 18.22 5.12 -9.77
C ASN A 165 18.54 3.64 -10.07
N ILE A 166 17.62 2.72 -9.77
CA ILE A 166 17.80 1.29 -10.07
C ILE A 166 17.89 1.05 -11.58
N LEU A 167 17.05 1.70 -12.38
CA LEU A 167 17.09 1.56 -13.83
C LEU A 167 18.39 2.14 -14.41
N TYR A 168 18.90 3.22 -13.84
CA TYR A 168 20.19 3.79 -14.20
C TYR A 168 21.34 2.82 -13.92
N GLU A 169 21.42 2.28 -12.69
CA GLU A 169 22.44 1.28 -12.32
C GLU A 169 22.34 0.02 -13.19
N ALA A 170 21.14 -0.49 -13.41
CA ALA A 170 20.91 -1.62 -14.30
C ALA A 170 21.39 -1.32 -15.72
N SER A 171 21.21 -0.09 -16.20
CA SER A 171 21.67 0.32 -17.53
C SER A 171 23.19 0.25 -17.65
N LEU A 172 23.91 0.71 -16.62
CA LEU A 172 25.38 0.61 -16.60
C LEU A 172 25.83 -0.85 -16.68
N VAL A 173 25.22 -1.74 -15.91
CA VAL A 173 25.52 -3.18 -15.91
C VAL A 173 25.27 -3.82 -17.28
N TYR A 174 24.18 -3.44 -17.96
CA TYR A 174 23.91 -3.94 -19.31
C TYR A 174 24.99 -3.54 -20.30
N PHE A 175 25.41 -2.27 -20.28
CA PHE A 175 26.44 -1.79 -21.20
C PHE A 175 27.83 -2.35 -20.88
N GLU A 176 28.13 -2.62 -19.61
CA GLU A 176 29.33 -3.34 -19.20
C GLU A 176 29.32 -4.78 -19.73
N TRP A 177 28.20 -5.50 -19.60
CA TRP A 177 28.03 -6.83 -20.17
C TRP A 177 28.18 -6.82 -21.70
N LEU A 178 27.54 -5.87 -22.39
CA LEU A 178 27.62 -5.74 -23.84
C LEU A 178 29.06 -5.49 -24.30
N LYS A 179 29.81 -4.65 -23.57
CA LYS A 179 31.23 -4.41 -23.82
C LYS A 179 32.03 -5.71 -23.68
N ALA A 180 31.87 -6.44 -22.58
CA ALA A 180 32.57 -7.70 -22.35
C ALA A 180 32.25 -8.77 -23.41
N TYR A 181 30.99 -8.84 -23.86
CA TYR A 181 30.59 -9.72 -24.96
C TYR A 181 31.27 -9.36 -26.28
N ASN A 182 31.37 -8.07 -26.59
CA ASN A 182 32.06 -7.60 -27.79
C ASN A 182 33.58 -7.87 -27.72
N GLU A 183 34.19 -7.75 -26.54
CA GLU A 183 35.60 -8.12 -26.31
C GLU A 183 35.82 -9.62 -26.49
N LEU A 184 34.93 -10.47 -25.98
CA LEU A 184 34.97 -11.91 -26.23
C LEU A 184 34.93 -12.23 -27.73
N LYS A 185 33.98 -11.63 -28.46
CA LYS A 185 33.85 -11.79 -29.92
C LYS A 185 35.13 -11.35 -30.65
N LEU A 186 35.78 -10.28 -30.19
CA LEU A 186 37.05 -9.82 -30.73
C LEU A 186 38.16 -10.87 -30.50
N PHE A 187 38.28 -11.41 -29.27
CA PHE A 187 39.28 -12.43 -28.96
C PHE A 187 39.05 -13.75 -29.72
N GLU A 188 37.80 -14.18 -29.90
CA GLU A 188 37.45 -15.33 -30.76
C GLU A 188 37.98 -15.12 -32.18
N ASN A 189 37.76 -13.95 -32.76
CA ASN A 189 38.27 -13.62 -34.10
C ASN A 189 39.80 -13.58 -34.16
N ILE A 190 40.46 -13.06 -33.12
CA ILE A 190 41.93 -13.04 -33.03
C ILE A 190 42.46 -14.49 -32.98
N LEU A 191 41.83 -15.36 -32.20
CA LEU A 191 42.21 -16.77 -32.08
C LEU A 191 42.11 -17.49 -33.43
N VAL A 192 40.98 -17.36 -34.14
CA VAL A 192 40.81 -17.97 -35.47
C VAL A 192 41.89 -17.52 -36.45
N ASN A 193 42.22 -16.23 -36.47
CA ASN A 193 43.28 -15.70 -37.32
C ASN A 193 44.67 -16.23 -36.91
N ALA A 194 44.92 -16.39 -35.61
CA ALA A 194 46.18 -16.94 -35.11
C ALA A 194 46.33 -18.44 -35.46
N GLU A 195 45.25 -19.22 -35.34
CA GLU A 195 45.21 -20.63 -35.73
C GLU A 195 45.47 -20.81 -37.22
N GLN A 196 44.80 -20.03 -38.09
CA GLN A 196 45.04 -20.05 -39.54
C GLN A 196 46.49 -19.74 -39.90
N ARG A 197 47.11 -18.75 -39.22
CA ARG A 197 48.53 -18.42 -39.43
C ARG A 197 49.46 -19.54 -38.95
N PHE A 198 49.09 -20.22 -37.86
CA PHE A 198 49.88 -21.30 -37.28
C PHE A 198 49.89 -22.56 -38.18
N THR A 199 48.77 -22.91 -38.79
CA THR A 199 48.68 -24.06 -39.71
C THR A 199 49.45 -23.87 -41.02
N GLY A 200 49.92 -22.66 -41.31
CA GLY A 200 50.59 -22.31 -42.56
C GLY A 200 49.60 -22.15 -43.71
N VAL A 201 49.94 -21.28 -44.67
CA VAL A 201 49.28 -21.24 -45.98
C VAL A 201 49.67 -22.49 -46.77
#